data_AF-A0A7Z7LND8-F1
#
_entry.id   AF-A0A7Z7LND8-F1
#
_cell.length_a   1.000
_cell.length_b   1.000
_cell.length_c   1.000
_cell.angle_alpha   90.00
_cell.angle_beta   90.00
_cell.angle_gamma   90.00
#
_symmetry.space_group_name_H-M   'P 1'
#
loop_
_entity.id
_entity.type
_entity.pdbx_description
1 polymer ?
#
loop_
_entity_poly.entity_id
_entity_poly.type
_entity_poly.pdbx_seq_one_letter_code
_entity_poly.pdbx_strand_id
1 'polypeptide(L)'
;MSAKAILISFFSLLITTSTPAFGQQSPYEHQKYWDGVKSPKLKWSDGCTLDPAVFARDNPAYTSPPLMALGDSLYNGVQSLRINWWLSEWSAPSLIAIRLGLIEEFGADRTGRRQFYGPQYPSHGGPPDEVLHYGFNLETPGLKNGLARIGNLLSVPAGQRKNLGELLTHRPPNGRAMVDNLAFSGANSRDLIDWTPEDYRAQAIMGLERMRDWRIDRAFGALGDTFTYANAAFVLNPMQDDCLEKLTPLEQVELRRPKRLLINIGSNNGLYKVAFQGVDIDDMRSCGGAERLVGVRGKPICVQPIRRFLQTQFIEDMETLTARLSRIDGLEYVYVNNLALPSQTANVIFSGSSKEQGIFKLDISNNRVKREVIDRGDRSVDDVNEHLQEILREYNTLGGPHFVYVDQSEALRVKDYKKCVYLGEGACAEERRLKVPKSMSGTRRDVYFDNRPMKVRGGSGYITGDAFASKIAQGGLFSFDNMHLSSLGYELMALAVRVAMKQEKDPALIVLPRGKNDRCPGAGQTREHLKIGDCIGQLTQAGWSVADYTRRDFVFQRLGGDREMRNREFISAVLAFMN
;
A
#
# COMPACT_ATOMS: atom_id res chain seq x y z
N MET A 1 -2.90 18.39 -58.78
CA MET A 1 -3.07 19.37 -57.68
C MET A 1 -4.54 19.40 -57.27
N SER A 2 -4.86 19.91 -56.07
CA SER A 2 -6.23 20.12 -55.57
C SER A 2 -7.07 20.90 -56.61
N ALA A 3 -8.28 20.51 -57.02
CA ALA A 3 -9.49 20.11 -56.28
C ALA A 3 -10.18 21.28 -55.54
N LYS A 4 -11.44 21.56 -55.90
CA LYS A 4 -12.38 22.47 -55.24
C LYS A 4 -13.82 22.11 -55.62
N ALA A 5 -14.73 22.17 -54.63
CA ALA A 5 -16.20 22.13 -54.72
C ALA A 5 -16.89 20.92 -55.38
N ILE A 6 -17.78 20.25 -54.61
CA ILE A 6 -19.24 20.30 -54.84
C ILE A 6 -19.97 20.03 -53.51
N LEU A 7 -21.27 20.33 -53.47
CA LEU A 7 -22.05 20.55 -52.26
C LEU A 7 -22.64 19.27 -51.61
N ILE A 8 -22.83 19.39 -50.30
CA ILE A 8 -23.74 18.69 -49.39
C ILE A 8 -24.98 18.07 -50.06
N SER A 9 -25.33 16.83 -49.67
CA SER A 9 -26.72 16.38 -49.51
C SER A 9 -26.87 15.18 -48.56
N PHE A 10 -27.81 15.33 -47.62
CA PHE A 10 -28.49 14.33 -46.77
C PHE A 10 -27.94 12.90 -46.66
N PHE A 11 -27.54 12.53 -45.44
CA PHE A 11 -27.79 11.19 -44.88
C PHE A 11 -28.21 11.31 -43.41
N SER A 12 -29.52 11.26 -43.15
CA SER A 12 -30.08 11.31 -41.80
C SER A 12 -29.96 9.96 -41.10
N LEU A 13 -28.74 9.57 -40.74
CA LEU A 13 -28.52 8.34 -39.99
C LEU A 13 -28.95 8.53 -38.54
N LEU A 14 -29.91 7.73 -38.08
CA LEU A 14 -30.37 7.68 -36.70
C LEU A 14 -29.23 7.18 -35.79
N ILE A 15 -28.46 8.11 -35.24
CA ILE A 15 -27.61 7.83 -34.08
C ILE A 15 -28.55 7.62 -32.89
N THR A 16 -29.00 6.39 -32.70
CA THR A 16 -29.56 5.95 -31.42
C THR A 16 -28.45 6.06 -30.38
N THR A 17 -28.42 7.19 -29.65
CA THR A 17 -27.54 7.38 -28.51
C THR A 17 -27.92 6.39 -27.43
N SER A 18 -27.32 5.20 -27.47
CA SER A 18 -27.38 4.23 -26.39
C SER A 18 -26.64 4.80 -25.19
N THR A 19 -27.34 5.60 -24.40
CA THR A 19 -26.94 5.92 -23.03
C THR A 19 -26.70 4.60 -22.32
N PRO A 20 -25.47 4.33 -21.83
CA PRO A 20 -25.22 3.10 -21.09
C PRO A 20 -26.14 3.11 -19.86
N ALA A 21 -26.82 1.98 -19.62
CA ALA A 21 -27.81 1.87 -18.56
C ALA A 21 -27.15 1.85 -17.17
N PHE A 22 -26.82 3.05 -16.66
CA PHE A 22 -26.46 3.30 -15.26
C PHE A 22 -27.59 2.78 -14.36
N GLY A 23 -27.47 1.54 -13.88
CA GLY A 23 -28.50 0.88 -13.08
C GLY A 23 -28.31 -0.62 -12.89
N GLN A 24 -27.77 -1.33 -13.88
CA GLN A 24 -27.37 -2.74 -13.70
C GLN A 24 -25.94 -2.83 -13.15
N GLN A 25 -25.81 -2.71 -11.84
CA GLN A 25 -24.61 -3.16 -11.14
C GLN A 25 -24.39 -4.65 -11.42
N SER A 26 -23.13 -5.05 -11.65
CA SER A 26 -22.81 -6.46 -11.89
C SER A 26 -23.13 -7.27 -10.62
N PRO A 27 -23.75 -8.46 -10.72
CA PRO A 27 -24.12 -9.27 -9.55
C PRO A 27 -22.91 -9.67 -8.69
N TYR A 28 -21.69 -9.56 -9.24
CA TYR A 28 -20.45 -9.79 -8.51
C TYR A 28 -19.99 -8.59 -7.64
N GLU A 29 -20.49 -7.37 -7.84
CA GLU A 29 -20.10 -6.19 -7.03
C GLU A 29 -20.53 -6.35 -5.56
N HIS A 30 -21.66 -7.02 -5.32
CA HIS A 30 -22.20 -7.26 -3.98
C HIS A 30 -21.49 -8.36 -3.18
N GLN A 31 -20.67 -9.21 -3.81
CA GLN A 31 -20.32 -10.52 -3.23
C GLN A 31 -18.93 -10.66 -2.59
N LYS A 32 -18.03 -9.69 -2.77
CA LYS A 32 -16.60 -9.83 -2.40
C LYS A 32 -16.08 -8.75 -1.43
N TYR A 33 -16.80 -7.62 -1.36
CA TYR A 33 -16.31 -6.37 -0.76
C TYR A 33 -17.29 -5.75 0.23
N TRP A 34 -18.22 -6.58 0.69
CA TRP A 34 -19.32 -6.21 1.54
C TRP A 34 -19.64 -7.39 2.46
N ASP A 35 -19.76 -7.13 3.76
CA ASP A 35 -20.22 -8.06 4.79
C ASP A 35 -21.76 -8.12 4.86
N GLY A 36 -22.44 -7.64 3.82
CA GLY A 36 -23.89 -7.44 3.78
C GLY A 36 -24.40 -6.25 4.62
N VAL A 37 -23.53 -5.59 5.40
CA VAL A 37 -23.93 -4.51 6.32
C VAL A 37 -23.82 -3.15 5.63
N LYS A 38 -24.94 -2.44 5.48
CA LYS A 38 -24.88 -1.00 5.13
C LYS A 38 -24.44 -0.22 6.36
N SER A 39 -23.37 0.56 6.23
CA SER A 39 -22.95 1.46 7.29
C SER A 39 -23.98 2.58 7.47
N PRO A 40 -24.20 3.08 8.70
CA PRO A 40 -25.05 4.24 8.91
C PRO A 40 -24.43 5.47 8.25
N LYS A 41 -25.29 6.36 7.73
CA LYS A 41 -24.87 7.72 7.35
C LYS A 41 -24.36 8.45 8.58
N LEU A 42 -23.40 9.36 8.39
CA LEU A 42 -23.01 10.30 9.43
C LEU A 42 -24.17 11.23 9.79
N LYS A 43 -24.11 11.74 11.02
CA LYS A 43 -24.98 12.74 11.60
C LYS A 43 -24.12 13.82 12.22
N TRP A 44 -24.63 15.04 12.16
CA TRP A 44 -23.95 16.25 12.61
C TRP A 44 -25.00 17.18 13.22
N SER A 45 -25.64 16.79 14.32
CA SER A 45 -26.82 17.53 14.84
C SER A 45 -26.48 18.96 15.26
N ASP A 46 -25.25 19.14 15.72
CA ASP A 46 -24.73 20.41 16.24
C ASP A 46 -23.83 21.10 15.20
N GLY A 47 -23.94 20.68 13.93
CA GLY A 47 -23.05 21.07 12.82
C GLY A 47 -21.77 20.23 12.73
N CYS A 48 -20.87 20.62 11.83
CA CYS A 48 -19.56 20.00 11.69
C CYS A 48 -18.73 20.23 12.97
N THR A 49 -18.47 19.17 13.73
CA THR A 49 -17.84 19.25 15.05
C THR A 49 -16.47 18.57 15.08
N LEU A 50 -15.56 19.13 15.88
CA LEU A 50 -14.30 18.49 16.30
C LEU A 50 -14.41 17.89 17.71
N ASP A 51 -15.52 18.07 18.42
CA ASP A 51 -15.75 17.49 19.74
C ASP A 51 -16.03 15.98 19.61
N PRO A 52 -15.15 15.09 20.12
CA PRO A 52 -15.34 13.65 19.99
C PRO A 52 -16.50 13.09 20.82
N ALA A 53 -16.94 13.76 21.88
CA ALA A 53 -18.08 13.33 22.68
C ALA A 53 -19.40 13.63 21.95
N VAL A 54 -19.50 14.79 21.31
CA VAL A 54 -20.60 15.14 20.39
C VAL A 54 -20.62 14.16 19.21
N PHE A 55 -19.46 13.89 18.60
CA PHE A 55 -19.38 12.94 17.49
C PHE A 55 -19.69 11.49 17.91
N ALA A 56 -19.27 11.02 19.09
CA ALA A 56 -19.59 9.69 19.59
C ALA A 56 -21.09 9.50 19.91
N ARG A 57 -21.77 10.55 20.39
CA ARG A 57 -23.22 10.57 20.60
C ARG A 57 -23.97 10.40 19.27
N ASP A 58 -23.53 11.10 18.24
CA ASP A 58 -24.20 11.13 16.93
C ASP A 58 -23.85 9.92 16.04
N ASN A 59 -22.59 9.45 16.11
CA ASN A 59 -21.96 8.50 15.19
C ASN A 59 -21.31 7.28 15.87
N PRO A 60 -21.97 6.58 16.82
CA PRO A 60 -21.36 5.52 17.64
C PRO A 60 -20.83 4.30 16.86
N ALA A 61 -21.16 4.17 15.57
CA ALA A 61 -20.64 3.13 14.67
C ALA A 61 -19.25 3.46 14.04
N TYR A 62 -18.75 4.67 14.26
CA TYR A 62 -17.47 5.15 13.74
C TYR A 62 -16.43 5.44 14.84
N THR A 63 -16.85 5.56 16.10
CA THR A 63 -16.02 5.86 17.27
C THR A 63 -15.52 4.63 18.02
N SER A 64 -14.42 4.81 18.77
CA SER A 64 -13.67 3.77 19.48
C SER A 64 -13.36 2.50 18.66
N PRO A 65 -12.95 2.59 17.37
CA PRO A 65 -12.59 1.41 16.61
C PRO A 65 -11.39 0.69 17.26
N PRO A 66 -11.35 -0.66 17.27
CA PRO A 66 -10.28 -1.40 17.96
C PRO A 66 -8.88 -1.15 17.37
N LEU A 67 -8.81 -0.78 16.10
CA LEU A 67 -7.59 -0.49 15.34
C LEU A 67 -7.90 0.59 14.28
N MET A 68 -6.97 1.53 14.08
CA MET A 68 -6.89 2.41 12.91
C MET A 68 -5.45 2.46 12.39
N ALA A 69 -5.26 3.01 11.19
CA ALA A 69 -3.94 3.29 10.63
C ALA A 69 -3.87 4.66 9.95
N LEU A 70 -2.73 5.35 10.11
CA LEU A 70 -2.29 6.51 9.32
C LEU A 70 -1.07 6.09 8.49
N GLY A 71 -0.84 6.74 7.35
CA GLY A 71 0.43 6.57 6.65
C GLY A 71 0.41 6.79 5.14
N ASP A 72 1.46 6.28 4.53
CA ASP A 72 1.75 6.42 3.11
C ASP A 72 1.20 5.28 2.24
N SER A 73 1.70 5.25 1.00
CA SER A 73 1.36 4.27 -0.02
C SER A 73 1.59 2.82 0.41
N LEU A 74 2.50 2.54 1.35
CA LEU A 74 2.71 1.20 1.88
C LEU A 74 1.53 0.76 2.75
N TYR A 75 1.11 1.57 3.72
CA TYR A 75 -0.08 1.25 4.52
C TYR A 75 -1.39 1.38 3.75
N ASN A 76 -1.44 2.14 2.65
CA ASN A 76 -2.56 2.10 1.71
C ASN A 76 -2.66 0.77 0.94
N GLY A 77 -1.52 0.06 0.79
CA GLY A 77 -1.37 -1.20 0.05
C GLY A 77 -0.96 -1.04 -1.42
N VAL A 78 -0.57 0.16 -1.86
CA VAL A 78 -0.15 0.46 -3.24
C VAL A 78 0.92 -0.53 -3.69
N GLN A 79 0.86 -0.97 -4.93
CA GLN A 79 1.88 -1.85 -5.52
C GLN A 79 2.21 -1.33 -6.90
N SER A 80 3.47 -1.03 -7.22
CA SER A 80 3.87 -0.65 -8.58
C SER A 80 3.07 0.51 -9.17
N LEU A 81 2.98 1.61 -8.41
CA LEU A 81 2.20 2.83 -8.71
C LEU A 81 0.72 2.61 -9.10
N ARG A 82 0.11 1.48 -8.72
CA ARG A 82 -1.33 1.25 -8.81
C ARG A 82 -1.95 0.95 -7.44
N ILE A 83 -3.23 1.30 -7.29
CA ILE A 83 -4.11 0.78 -6.23
C ILE A 83 -5.37 0.15 -6.86
N ASN A 84 -6.00 -0.73 -6.09
CA ASN A 84 -7.37 -1.18 -6.25
C ASN A 84 -7.85 -1.74 -4.90
N TRP A 85 -9.08 -2.26 -4.85
CA TRP A 85 -9.64 -2.85 -3.63
C TRP A 85 -8.80 -4.02 -3.08
N TRP A 86 -8.24 -4.84 -3.96
CA TRP A 86 -7.43 -6.00 -3.59
C TRP A 86 -6.17 -5.59 -2.87
N LEU A 87 -5.46 -4.61 -3.43
CA LEU A 87 -4.24 -4.07 -2.85
C LEU A 87 -4.48 -3.48 -1.46
N SER A 88 -5.59 -2.79 -1.22
CA SER A 88 -5.91 -2.24 0.11
C SER A 88 -6.33 -3.31 1.13
N GLU A 89 -7.05 -4.35 0.70
CA GLU A 89 -7.37 -5.53 1.52
C GLU A 89 -6.12 -6.36 1.90
N TRP A 90 -5.03 -6.25 1.14
CA TRP A 90 -3.73 -6.91 1.40
C TRP A 90 -2.66 -5.96 1.96
N SER A 91 -3.02 -4.72 2.31
CA SER A 91 -2.16 -3.80 3.05
C SER A 91 -1.82 -4.32 4.44
N ALA A 92 -0.68 -3.90 5.00
CA ALA A 92 -0.25 -4.35 6.33
C ALA A 92 -1.28 -4.08 7.45
N PRO A 93 -1.97 -2.92 7.53
CA PRO A 93 -3.05 -2.70 8.49
C PRO A 93 -4.20 -3.73 8.38
N SER A 94 -4.63 -4.05 7.16
CA SER A 94 -5.67 -5.06 6.91
C SER A 94 -5.22 -6.47 7.34
N LEU A 95 -3.95 -6.81 7.07
CA LEU A 95 -3.35 -8.08 7.51
C LEU A 95 -3.23 -8.18 9.05
N ILE A 96 -2.92 -7.08 9.73
CA ILE A 96 -2.92 -7.00 11.19
C ILE A 96 -4.35 -7.17 11.72
N ALA A 97 -5.33 -6.45 11.16
CA ALA A 97 -6.73 -6.54 11.55
C ALA A 97 -7.30 -7.97 11.49
N ILE A 98 -6.98 -8.74 10.45
CA ILE A 98 -7.35 -10.16 10.33
C ILE A 98 -6.77 -10.98 11.49
N ARG A 99 -5.48 -10.76 11.84
CA ARG A 99 -4.80 -11.50 12.91
C ARG A 99 -5.26 -11.11 14.32
N LEU A 100 -5.96 -9.98 14.46
CA LEU A 100 -6.67 -9.55 15.67
C LEU A 100 -8.16 -9.96 15.67
N GLY A 101 -8.64 -10.66 14.64
CA GLY A 101 -10.05 -11.07 14.51
C GLY A 101 -11.02 -9.93 14.15
N LEU A 102 -10.51 -8.77 13.72
CA LEU A 102 -11.32 -7.59 13.35
C LEU A 102 -11.89 -7.66 11.92
N ILE A 103 -11.44 -8.63 11.13
CA ILE A 103 -12.04 -9.01 9.85
C ILE A 103 -12.28 -10.53 9.91
N GLU A 104 -13.54 -10.95 9.89
CA GLU A 104 -13.91 -12.35 9.81
C GLU A 104 -13.72 -12.89 8.38
N GLU A 105 -13.06 -14.04 8.26
CA GLU A 105 -12.90 -14.75 6.98
C GLU A 105 -13.90 -15.91 6.88
N PHE A 106 -15.02 -15.70 6.17
CA PHE A 106 -16.05 -16.71 5.94
C PHE A 106 -15.85 -17.42 4.61
N GLY A 107 -15.90 -18.76 4.60
CA GLY A 107 -16.07 -19.54 3.37
C GLY A 107 -14.98 -19.37 2.30
N ALA A 108 -13.79 -18.90 2.68
CA ALA A 108 -12.67 -18.48 1.84
C ALA A 108 -12.71 -17.04 1.27
N ASP A 109 -13.49 -16.15 1.89
CA ASP A 109 -13.60 -14.73 1.55
C ASP A 109 -13.52 -13.84 2.82
N ARG A 110 -13.15 -12.56 2.66
CA ARG A 110 -13.10 -11.54 3.73
C ARG A 110 -14.45 -10.81 3.89
N THR A 111 -15.54 -11.51 3.57
CA THR A 111 -16.93 -11.02 3.61
C THR A 111 -17.69 -11.44 4.87
N GLY A 112 -16.98 -11.96 5.88
CA GLY A 112 -17.53 -12.03 7.23
C GLY A 112 -17.63 -10.64 7.87
N ARG A 113 -18.17 -10.59 9.09
CA ARG A 113 -18.34 -9.37 9.89
C ARG A 113 -17.02 -8.59 10.03
N ARG A 114 -17.11 -7.26 9.90
CA ARG A 114 -15.95 -6.36 10.01
C ARG A 114 -16.06 -5.35 11.16
N GLN A 115 -14.94 -5.18 11.87
CA GLN A 115 -14.65 -4.11 12.83
C GLN A 115 -13.44 -3.25 12.39
N PHE A 116 -12.83 -3.57 11.25
CA PHE A 116 -11.84 -2.77 10.56
C PHE A 116 -12.17 -2.71 9.07
N TYR A 117 -12.13 -1.52 8.48
CA TYR A 117 -12.52 -1.27 7.10
C TYR A 117 -11.40 -0.52 6.37
N GLY A 118 -10.90 -1.11 5.27
CA GLY A 118 -10.01 -0.42 4.34
C GLY A 118 -10.77 0.44 3.31
N PRO A 119 -10.07 1.34 2.60
CA PRO A 119 -10.57 2.06 1.43
C PRO A 119 -11.25 1.14 0.39
N GLN A 120 -12.56 1.32 0.21
CA GLN A 120 -13.36 0.51 -0.72
C GLN A 120 -13.34 1.06 -2.14
N TYR A 121 -12.17 0.98 -2.80
CA TYR A 121 -12.02 1.39 -4.21
C TYR A 121 -13.05 0.71 -5.13
N PRO A 122 -13.51 1.38 -6.21
CA PRO A 122 -14.57 0.85 -7.05
C PRO A 122 -14.24 -0.55 -7.58
N SER A 123 -15.10 -1.51 -7.26
CA SER A 123 -14.96 -2.90 -7.68
C SER A 123 -15.96 -3.22 -8.79
N HIS A 124 -15.50 -3.34 -10.04
CA HIS A 124 -16.13 -4.32 -10.92
C HIS A 124 -15.75 -5.70 -10.39
N GLY A 125 -16.76 -6.51 -10.05
CA GLY A 125 -16.59 -7.73 -9.27
C GLY A 125 -15.94 -8.92 -9.99
N GLY A 126 -15.28 -8.70 -11.14
CA GLY A 126 -14.71 -9.75 -11.98
C GLY A 126 -13.46 -10.46 -11.41
N PRO A 127 -12.77 -11.26 -12.23
CA PRO A 127 -11.40 -11.70 -11.98
C PRO A 127 -10.40 -10.52 -12.02
N PRO A 128 -9.16 -10.66 -11.50
CA PRO A 128 -8.27 -9.51 -11.25
C PRO A 128 -7.66 -8.83 -12.50
N ASP A 129 -8.00 -9.29 -13.70
CA ASP A 129 -7.78 -8.66 -15.01
C ASP A 129 -8.96 -7.77 -15.46
N GLU A 130 -10.16 -7.97 -14.91
CA GLU A 130 -11.32 -7.06 -15.04
C GLU A 130 -11.36 -5.97 -13.94
N VAL A 131 -10.55 -6.11 -12.89
CA VAL A 131 -10.53 -5.15 -11.77
C VAL A 131 -9.91 -3.82 -12.21
N LEU A 132 -10.66 -2.72 -12.02
CA LEU A 132 -10.15 -1.38 -12.25
C LEU A 132 -8.91 -1.10 -11.40
N HIS A 133 -7.84 -0.66 -12.07
CA HIS A 133 -6.64 -0.13 -11.44
C HIS A 133 -6.63 1.40 -11.58
N TYR A 134 -6.28 2.08 -10.49
CA TYR A 134 -6.04 3.53 -10.47
C TYR A 134 -4.54 3.76 -10.34
N GLY A 135 -3.99 4.66 -11.14
CA GLY A 135 -2.54 4.89 -11.25
C GLY A 135 -1.89 4.12 -12.42
N PHE A 136 -0.57 3.98 -12.40
CA PHE A 136 0.20 3.45 -13.52
C PHE A 136 0.63 1.99 -13.29
N ASN A 137 -0.15 1.03 -13.82
CA ASN A 137 0.16 -0.40 -13.70
C ASN A 137 1.41 -0.83 -14.51
N LEU A 138 2.59 -0.61 -13.91
CA LEU A 138 3.90 -0.96 -14.46
C LEU A 138 4.08 -2.46 -14.78
N GLU A 139 3.31 -3.33 -14.12
CA GLU A 139 3.39 -4.79 -14.26
C GLU A 139 2.68 -5.35 -15.50
N THR A 140 1.95 -4.52 -16.27
CA THR A 140 1.06 -4.99 -17.35
C THR A 140 1.82 -5.80 -18.43
N PRO A 141 1.55 -7.11 -18.61
CA PRO A 141 2.21 -7.93 -19.61
C PRO A 141 1.85 -7.47 -21.04
N GLY A 142 2.85 -7.11 -21.84
CA GLY A 142 2.62 -6.67 -23.23
C GLY A 142 3.75 -5.87 -23.88
N LEU A 143 4.71 -5.36 -23.09
CA LEU A 143 5.84 -4.53 -23.54
C LEU A 143 6.89 -5.22 -24.44
N LYS A 144 6.56 -6.39 -25.03
CA LYS A 144 7.42 -7.17 -25.93
C LYS A 144 7.59 -6.52 -27.31
N ASN A 145 6.57 -5.81 -27.81
CA ASN A 145 6.60 -5.12 -29.10
C ASN A 145 6.67 -3.60 -28.92
N GLY A 146 7.67 -2.95 -29.52
CA GLY A 146 7.93 -1.50 -29.34
C GLY A 146 6.75 -0.60 -29.75
N LEU A 147 6.01 -0.96 -30.80
CA LEU A 147 4.83 -0.21 -31.24
C LEU A 147 3.66 -0.33 -30.25
N ALA A 148 3.42 -1.51 -29.69
CA ALA A 148 2.40 -1.71 -28.65
C ALA A 148 2.77 -0.95 -27.35
N ARG A 149 4.07 -0.88 -27.03
CA ARG A 149 4.57 -0.04 -25.93
C ARG A 149 4.29 1.45 -26.17
N ILE A 150 4.49 1.97 -27.37
CA ILE A 150 4.18 3.37 -27.71
C ILE A 150 2.67 3.63 -27.67
N GLY A 151 1.86 2.75 -28.25
CA GLY A 151 0.39 2.86 -28.21
C GLY A 151 -0.16 2.90 -26.78
N ASN A 152 0.30 2.00 -25.91
CA ASN A 152 -0.09 1.99 -24.50
C ASN A 152 0.43 3.22 -23.73
N LEU A 153 1.63 3.73 -24.05
CA LEU A 153 2.15 4.94 -23.42
C LEU A 153 1.27 6.17 -23.74
N LEU A 154 0.71 6.23 -24.95
CA LEU A 154 -0.19 7.30 -25.37
C LEU A 154 -1.62 7.16 -24.81
N SER A 155 -2.14 5.94 -24.71
CA SER A 155 -3.54 5.70 -24.28
C SER A 155 -3.73 5.69 -22.75
N VAL A 156 -2.72 5.27 -21.99
CA VAL A 156 -2.83 5.12 -20.53
C VAL A 156 -3.19 6.42 -19.80
N PRO A 157 -2.58 7.60 -20.08
CA PRO A 157 -3.00 8.84 -19.46
C PRO A 157 -4.48 9.17 -19.71
N ALA A 158 -4.98 8.94 -20.94
CA ALA A 158 -6.39 9.21 -21.26
C ALA A 158 -7.35 8.26 -20.52
N GLY A 159 -7.03 6.96 -20.44
CA GLY A 159 -7.81 5.98 -19.68
C GLY A 159 -7.78 6.26 -18.17
N GLN A 160 -6.60 6.51 -17.61
CA GLN A 160 -6.45 6.82 -16.18
C GLN A 160 -7.08 8.16 -15.80
N ARG A 161 -7.08 9.17 -16.68
CA ARG A 161 -7.81 10.43 -16.44
C ARG A 161 -9.31 10.19 -16.25
N LYS A 162 -9.89 9.22 -16.98
CA LYS A 162 -11.28 8.79 -16.76
C LYS A 162 -11.41 8.11 -15.40
N ASN A 163 -10.65 7.04 -15.14
CA ASN A 163 -10.74 6.26 -13.91
C ASN A 163 -10.53 7.12 -12.64
N LEU A 164 -9.59 8.06 -12.66
CA LEU A 164 -9.30 8.95 -11.52
C LEU A 164 -10.39 10.00 -11.31
N GLY A 165 -11.06 10.48 -12.38
CA GLY A 165 -12.27 11.31 -12.25
C GLY A 165 -13.48 10.54 -11.72
N GLU A 166 -13.62 9.27 -12.09
CA GLU A 166 -14.62 8.36 -11.51
C GLU A 166 -14.31 8.06 -10.03
N LEU A 167 -13.03 7.92 -9.64
CA LEU A 167 -12.63 7.74 -8.24
C LEU A 167 -13.00 8.94 -7.36
N LEU A 168 -12.81 10.17 -7.83
CA LEU A 168 -13.18 11.39 -7.11
C LEU A 168 -14.70 11.54 -6.88
N THR A 169 -15.52 10.86 -7.67
CA THR A 169 -17.00 10.93 -7.61
C THR A 169 -17.66 9.66 -7.08
N HIS A 170 -16.91 8.55 -6.98
CA HIS A 170 -17.39 7.29 -6.42
C HIS A 170 -17.85 7.42 -4.96
N ARG A 171 -18.75 6.51 -4.57
CA ARG A 171 -19.24 6.32 -3.21
C ARG A 171 -19.33 4.81 -2.95
N PRO A 172 -18.68 4.26 -1.90
CA PRO A 172 -18.69 2.84 -1.61
C PRO A 172 -20.10 2.23 -1.52
N PRO A 173 -20.30 0.98 -2.00
CA PRO A 173 -21.64 0.36 -2.05
C PRO A 173 -22.25 0.09 -0.67
N ASN A 174 -21.42 0.00 0.38
CA ASN A 174 -21.89 -0.10 1.77
C ASN A 174 -22.29 1.25 2.40
N GLY A 175 -22.04 2.37 1.74
CA GLY A 175 -22.33 3.73 2.22
C GLY A 175 -21.45 4.23 3.38
N ARG A 176 -20.30 3.60 3.65
CA ARG A 176 -19.44 3.92 4.79
C ARG A 176 -18.67 5.23 4.55
N ALA A 177 -18.86 6.19 5.45
CA ALA A 177 -18.30 7.54 5.30
C ALA A 177 -16.84 7.68 5.76
N MET A 178 -16.39 6.85 6.70
CA MET A 178 -15.01 6.87 7.22
C MET A 178 -14.44 5.45 7.26
N VAL A 179 -13.19 5.29 6.83
CA VAL A 179 -12.46 4.01 6.87
C VAL A 179 -11.44 4.00 8.02
N ASP A 180 -11.04 2.81 8.46
CA ASP A 180 -10.14 2.63 9.59
C ASP A 180 -8.67 2.68 9.16
N ASN A 181 -8.39 2.34 7.91
CA ASN A 181 -7.11 2.60 7.26
C ASN A 181 -7.15 3.94 6.51
N LEU A 182 -6.66 5.00 7.15
CA LEU A 182 -6.54 6.36 6.59
C LEU A 182 -5.17 6.60 5.91
N ALA A 183 -4.42 5.54 5.59
CA ALA A 183 -3.18 5.66 4.83
C ALA A 183 -3.47 5.81 3.32
N PHE A 184 -2.73 6.69 2.62
CA PHE A 184 -2.96 6.99 1.20
C PHE A 184 -1.68 7.18 0.38
N SER A 185 -1.82 7.05 -0.93
CA SER A 185 -0.73 7.11 -1.88
C SER A 185 -0.06 8.48 -1.92
N GLY A 186 1.26 8.52 -1.75
CA GLY A 186 2.06 9.75 -1.80
C GLY A 186 2.16 10.52 -0.48
N ALA A 187 1.48 10.10 0.60
CA ALA A 187 1.47 10.83 1.86
C ALA A 187 2.89 11.03 2.45
N ASN A 188 3.15 12.23 2.94
CA ASN A 188 4.30 12.62 3.75
C ASN A 188 3.86 13.00 5.18
N SER A 189 4.79 13.28 6.10
CA SER A 189 4.45 13.59 7.51
C SER A 189 3.46 14.76 7.69
N ARG A 190 3.61 15.83 6.90
CA ARG A 190 2.73 17.01 6.91
C ARG A 190 1.33 16.74 6.36
N ASP A 191 1.20 15.79 5.43
CA ASP A 191 -0.09 15.37 4.88
C ASP A 191 -1.04 14.83 5.96
N LEU A 192 -0.49 14.27 7.06
CA LEU A 192 -1.30 13.75 8.17
C LEU A 192 -1.88 14.86 9.08
N ILE A 193 -1.35 16.09 9.02
CA ILE A 193 -1.53 17.14 10.04
C ILE A 193 -2.11 18.44 9.47
N ASP A 194 -1.75 18.81 8.23
CA ASP A 194 -2.13 20.09 7.62
C ASP A 194 -3.15 19.96 6.48
N TRP A 195 -3.25 18.80 5.83
CA TRP A 195 -3.99 18.61 4.58
C TRP A 195 -5.35 17.95 4.76
N THR A 196 -6.33 18.38 3.97
CA THR A 196 -7.72 17.90 4.04
C THR A 196 -8.18 17.26 2.71
N PRO A 197 -9.27 16.48 2.71
CA PRO A 197 -9.89 16.02 1.47
C PRO A 197 -10.19 17.14 0.47
N GLU A 198 -10.59 18.34 0.93
CA GLU A 198 -10.85 19.51 0.08
C GLU A 198 -9.61 19.88 -0.75
N ASP A 199 -8.47 19.98 -0.08
CA ASP A 199 -7.17 20.31 -0.69
C ASP A 199 -6.76 19.25 -1.73
N TYR A 200 -6.88 17.98 -1.36
CA TYR A 200 -6.56 16.87 -2.26
C TYR A 200 -7.50 16.81 -3.47
N ARG A 201 -8.80 17.07 -3.28
CA ARG A 201 -9.78 17.07 -4.38
C ARG A 201 -9.48 18.21 -5.36
N ALA A 202 -9.13 19.39 -4.85
CA ALA A 202 -8.71 20.52 -5.68
C ALA A 202 -7.43 20.19 -6.50
N GLN A 203 -6.39 19.66 -5.85
CA GLN A 203 -5.14 19.29 -6.55
C GLN A 203 -5.34 18.14 -7.54
N ALA A 204 -6.20 17.17 -7.24
CA ALA A 204 -6.57 16.10 -8.16
C ALA A 204 -7.29 16.63 -9.40
N ILE A 205 -8.23 17.57 -9.25
CA ILE A 205 -8.91 18.23 -10.39
C ILE A 205 -7.89 19.02 -11.24
N MET A 206 -6.99 19.78 -10.62
CA MET A 206 -5.90 20.46 -11.33
C MET A 206 -4.95 19.48 -12.05
N GLY A 207 -4.74 18.29 -11.47
CA GLY A 207 -4.04 17.18 -12.11
C GLY A 207 -4.76 16.63 -13.35
N LEU A 208 -6.06 16.33 -13.23
CA LEU A 208 -6.92 15.85 -14.32
C LEU A 208 -6.95 16.81 -15.52
N GLU A 209 -6.87 18.13 -15.29
CA GLU A 209 -6.75 19.11 -16.37
C GLU A 209 -5.33 19.16 -16.96
N ARG A 210 -4.27 19.07 -16.16
CA ARG A 210 -2.88 18.94 -16.67
C ARG A 210 -2.67 17.68 -17.50
N MET A 211 -3.39 16.58 -17.19
CA MET A 211 -3.41 15.35 -17.99
C MET A 211 -4.06 15.51 -19.39
N ARG A 212 -4.61 16.69 -19.73
CA ARG A 212 -5.08 17.02 -21.09
C ARG A 212 -3.97 17.59 -22.00
N ASP A 213 -2.78 17.91 -21.47
CA ASP A 213 -1.64 18.29 -22.30
C ASP A 213 -1.19 17.09 -23.16
N TRP A 214 -1.10 17.29 -24.48
CA TRP A 214 -0.66 16.26 -25.43
C TRP A 214 0.81 15.87 -25.27
N ARG A 215 1.58 16.66 -24.51
CA ARG A 215 2.95 16.37 -24.12
C ARG A 215 3.03 15.22 -23.12
N ILE A 216 3.46 14.06 -23.62
CA ILE A 216 3.67 12.81 -22.87
C ILE A 216 4.44 13.05 -21.55
N ASP A 217 5.53 13.83 -21.59
CA ASP A 217 6.36 14.10 -20.41
C ASP A 217 5.58 14.78 -19.27
N ARG A 218 4.65 15.68 -19.62
CA ARG A 218 3.79 16.38 -18.66
C ARG A 218 2.59 15.54 -18.26
N ALA A 219 1.97 14.82 -19.21
CA ALA A 219 0.84 13.95 -18.95
C ALA A 219 1.18 12.83 -17.95
N PHE A 220 2.40 12.27 -18.00
CA PHE A 220 2.86 11.28 -17.02
C PHE A 220 3.20 11.87 -15.65
N GLY A 221 3.77 13.08 -15.58
CA GLY A 221 3.92 13.79 -14.30
C GLY A 221 2.57 14.08 -13.66
N ALA A 222 1.64 14.63 -14.44
CA ALA A 222 0.27 14.91 -14.01
C ALA A 222 -0.49 13.63 -13.63
N LEU A 223 -0.26 12.48 -14.28
CA LEU A 223 -0.82 11.18 -13.88
C LEU A 223 -0.36 10.78 -12.48
N GLY A 224 0.91 10.97 -12.14
CA GLY A 224 1.46 10.70 -10.81
C GLY A 224 0.78 11.56 -9.73
N ASP A 225 0.82 12.88 -9.92
CA ASP A 225 0.16 13.85 -9.03
C ASP A 225 -1.34 13.55 -8.86
N THR A 226 -2.06 13.29 -9.97
CA THR A 226 -3.50 13.02 -9.92
C THR A 226 -3.79 11.72 -9.19
N PHE A 227 -2.95 10.70 -9.35
CA PHE A 227 -3.11 9.43 -8.66
C PHE A 227 -2.98 9.57 -7.14
N THR A 228 -1.96 10.28 -6.64
CA THR A 228 -1.78 10.49 -5.20
C THR A 228 -2.93 11.33 -4.62
N TYR A 229 -3.25 12.46 -5.24
CA TYR A 229 -4.29 13.36 -4.74
C TYR A 229 -5.71 12.78 -4.84
N ALA A 230 -6.06 12.08 -5.93
CA ALA A 230 -7.37 11.44 -6.03
C ALA A 230 -7.51 10.23 -5.09
N ASN A 231 -6.41 9.52 -4.81
CA ASN A 231 -6.37 8.49 -3.79
C ASN A 231 -6.62 9.08 -2.39
N ALA A 232 -5.91 10.14 -2.02
CA ALA A 232 -6.06 10.81 -0.73
C ALA A 232 -7.48 11.35 -0.50
N ALA A 233 -8.04 12.10 -1.46
CA ALA A 233 -9.41 12.64 -1.38
C ALA A 233 -10.48 11.54 -1.25
N PHE A 234 -10.26 10.38 -1.87
CA PHE A 234 -11.16 9.22 -1.77
C PHE A 234 -10.99 8.46 -0.44
N VAL A 235 -9.77 8.26 0.04
CA VAL A 235 -9.49 7.56 1.31
C VAL A 235 -10.06 8.34 2.50
N LEU A 236 -9.88 9.66 2.51
CA LEU A 236 -10.22 10.52 3.64
C LEU A 236 -11.68 11.01 3.63
N ASN A 237 -12.34 11.07 2.46
CA ASN A 237 -13.78 11.36 2.36
C ASN A 237 -14.47 10.56 1.23
N PRO A 238 -14.63 9.23 1.38
CA PRO A 238 -15.18 8.35 0.35
C PRO A 238 -16.66 8.59 0.03
N MET A 239 -17.40 9.31 0.90
CA MET A 239 -18.82 9.62 0.68
C MET A 239 -19.09 11.06 0.24
N GLN A 240 -18.06 11.93 0.23
CA GLN A 240 -18.18 13.37 -0.04
C GLN A 240 -19.13 14.05 0.96
N ASP A 241 -18.86 13.87 2.26
CA ASP A 241 -19.52 14.55 3.38
C ASP A 241 -18.86 15.91 3.64
N ASP A 242 -19.65 16.99 3.67
CA ASP A 242 -19.17 18.39 3.74
C ASP A 242 -18.40 18.73 5.04
N CYS A 243 -18.59 17.95 6.11
CA CYS A 243 -17.88 18.11 7.36
C CYS A 243 -16.56 17.34 7.34
N LEU A 244 -16.55 16.09 6.84
CA LEU A 244 -15.31 15.31 6.65
C LEU A 244 -14.34 15.99 5.70
N GLU A 245 -14.84 16.70 4.69
CA GLU A 245 -14.04 17.33 3.63
C GLU A 245 -12.95 18.27 4.16
N LYS A 246 -13.12 18.79 5.38
CA LYS A 246 -12.22 19.73 6.07
C LYS A 246 -11.37 19.12 7.18
N LEU A 247 -11.52 17.82 7.45
CA LEU A 247 -10.78 17.12 8.51
C LEU A 247 -9.48 16.52 7.97
N THR A 248 -8.37 16.87 8.63
CA THR A 248 -7.08 16.23 8.41
C THR A 248 -7.08 14.77 8.90
N PRO A 249 -6.18 13.90 8.40
CA PRO A 249 -6.11 12.50 8.84
C PRO A 249 -5.98 12.34 10.37
N LEU A 250 -5.22 13.22 11.02
CA LEU A 250 -5.08 13.25 12.48
C LEU A 250 -6.35 13.71 13.20
N GLU A 251 -7.07 14.71 12.70
CA GLU A 251 -8.36 15.12 13.27
C GLU A 251 -9.40 13.99 13.16
N GLN A 252 -9.39 13.22 12.08
CA GLN A 252 -10.23 12.02 11.97
C GLN A 252 -9.85 10.92 12.98
N VAL A 253 -8.59 10.85 13.44
CA VAL A 253 -8.16 9.96 14.51
C VAL A 253 -8.60 10.47 15.88
N GLU A 254 -8.40 11.76 16.19
CA GLU A 254 -8.83 12.40 17.44
C GLU A 254 -10.34 12.34 17.65
N LEU A 255 -11.11 12.63 16.60
CA LEU A 255 -12.58 12.59 16.59
C LEU A 255 -13.13 11.19 16.86
N ARG A 256 -12.38 10.15 16.46
CA ARG A 256 -12.81 8.76 16.51
C ARG A 256 -12.24 7.95 17.67
N ARG A 257 -11.15 8.40 18.29
CA ARG A 257 -10.55 7.81 19.50
C ARG A 257 -10.28 6.29 19.38
N PRO A 258 -9.49 5.83 18.39
CA PRO A 258 -9.17 4.41 18.23
C PRO A 258 -8.45 3.86 19.45
N LYS A 259 -8.63 2.56 19.75
CA LYS A 259 -7.86 1.90 20.83
C LYS A 259 -6.40 1.64 20.44
N ARG A 260 -6.13 1.37 19.17
CA ARG A 260 -4.77 1.18 18.62
C ARG A 260 -4.62 1.98 17.34
N LEU A 261 -3.47 2.60 17.18
CA LEU A 261 -3.10 3.29 15.95
C LEU A 261 -1.82 2.69 15.37
N LEU A 262 -1.81 2.46 14.06
CA LEU A 262 -0.61 2.12 13.29
C LEU A 262 -0.17 3.33 12.48
N ILE A 263 1.13 3.60 12.38
CA ILE A 263 1.68 4.71 11.61
C ILE A 263 2.84 4.21 10.75
N ASN A 264 2.80 4.46 9.43
CA ASN A 264 3.93 4.27 8.53
C ASN A 264 4.07 5.46 7.60
N ILE A 265 5.05 6.33 7.85
CA ILE A 265 5.20 7.60 7.15
C ILE A 265 6.69 7.99 7.06
N GLY A 266 7.07 8.71 6.00
CA GLY A 266 8.47 9.12 5.76
C GLY A 266 8.99 8.80 4.35
N SER A 267 8.44 7.78 3.67
CA SER A 267 8.93 7.34 2.35
C SER A 267 8.86 8.44 1.29
N ASN A 268 7.78 9.21 1.29
CA ASN A 268 7.54 10.29 0.32
C ASN A 268 8.18 11.63 0.71
N ASN A 269 8.79 11.74 1.91
CA ASN A 269 9.53 12.91 2.38
C ASN A 269 10.90 13.11 1.66
N GLY A 270 10.97 12.76 0.37
CA GLY A 270 12.14 12.83 -0.49
C GLY A 270 13.00 11.56 -0.53
N LEU A 271 12.90 10.62 0.43
CA LEU A 271 13.65 9.35 0.40
C LEU A 271 13.43 8.55 -0.88
N TYR A 272 12.20 8.58 -1.40
CA TYR A 272 11.88 7.97 -2.69
C TYR A 272 12.81 8.46 -3.82
N LYS A 273 13.25 9.74 -3.82
CA LYS A 273 14.13 10.30 -4.86
C LYS A 273 15.57 9.81 -4.75
N VAL A 274 16.06 9.60 -3.52
CA VAL A 274 17.38 8.97 -3.27
C VAL A 274 17.37 7.54 -3.85
N ALA A 275 16.34 6.77 -3.51
CA ALA A 275 16.12 5.39 -3.95
C ALA A 275 15.90 5.20 -5.47
N PHE A 276 15.07 6.04 -6.10
CA PHE A 276 14.64 5.86 -7.49
C PHE A 276 15.50 6.57 -8.53
N GLN A 277 15.91 7.79 -8.19
CA GLN A 277 16.49 8.74 -9.13
C GLN A 277 18.00 8.88 -8.89
N GLY A 278 18.49 8.56 -7.68
CA GLY A 278 19.88 8.75 -7.27
C GLY A 278 20.20 10.20 -6.92
N VAL A 279 19.16 10.96 -6.55
CA VAL A 279 19.27 12.34 -6.08
C VAL A 279 20.00 12.33 -4.75
N ASP A 280 20.98 13.22 -4.60
CA ASP A 280 21.69 13.37 -3.33
C ASP A 280 20.74 13.92 -2.26
N ILE A 281 20.89 13.45 -1.03
CA ILE A 281 20.06 13.91 0.09
C ILE A 281 20.27 15.42 0.38
N ASP A 282 21.41 15.94 -0.08
CA ASP A 282 21.84 17.34 -0.01
C ASP A 282 21.57 18.15 -1.32
N ASP A 283 20.89 17.60 -2.33
CA ASP A 283 20.62 18.34 -3.58
C ASP A 283 19.54 19.42 -3.40
N MET A 284 19.93 20.68 -3.58
CA MET A 284 19.07 21.88 -3.52
C MET A 284 18.02 21.97 -4.65
N ARG A 285 17.92 20.96 -5.52
CA ARG A 285 16.93 20.84 -6.60
C ARG A 285 16.01 19.62 -6.43
N SER A 286 16.04 18.98 -5.25
CA SER A 286 15.23 17.79 -4.95
C SER A 286 13.72 18.01 -5.14
N CYS A 287 13.23 19.24 -5.01
CA CYS A 287 11.84 19.59 -5.27
C CYS A 287 11.61 20.00 -6.74
N GLY A 288 10.70 19.29 -7.41
CA GLY A 288 10.19 19.60 -8.74
C GLY A 288 9.44 20.92 -8.79
N GLY A 289 9.15 21.40 -10.01
CA GLY A 289 8.51 22.71 -10.21
C GLY A 289 7.10 22.82 -9.61
N ALA A 290 6.33 21.73 -9.60
CA ALA A 290 5.00 21.69 -8.97
C ALA A 290 5.09 21.59 -7.43
N GLU A 291 6.00 20.76 -6.91
CA GLU A 291 6.21 20.56 -5.47
C GLU A 291 6.77 21.81 -4.75
N ARG A 292 7.33 22.76 -5.52
CA ARG A 292 7.84 24.08 -5.06
C ARG A 292 6.80 25.20 -5.04
N LEU A 293 5.56 24.93 -5.45
CA LEU A 293 4.46 25.87 -5.23
C LEU A 293 4.17 25.99 -3.72
N VAL A 294 3.62 27.12 -3.30
CA VAL A 294 3.08 27.26 -1.94
C VAL A 294 1.97 26.22 -1.79
N GLY A 295 2.14 25.31 -0.83
CA GLY A 295 1.15 24.28 -0.54
C GLY A 295 0.02 24.80 0.35
N VAL A 296 -0.75 23.85 0.85
CA VAL A 296 -1.89 24.09 1.74
C VAL A 296 -1.48 24.93 2.95
N ARG A 297 -2.36 25.87 3.32
CA ARG A 297 -2.22 26.74 4.51
C ARG A 297 -0.88 27.51 4.56
N GLY A 298 -0.27 27.78 3.40
CA GLY A 298 0.97 28.56 3.28
C GLY A 298 2.27 27.77 3.49
N LYS A 299 2.17 26.47 3.80
CA LYS A 299 3.33 25.59 4.04
C LYS A 299 3.76 24.91 2.74
N PRO A 300 5.07 24.75 2.44
CA PRO A 300 5.52 24.05 1.24
C PRO A 300 5.24 22.54 1.34
N ILE A 301 4.91 21.93 0.20
CA ILE A 301 4.76 20.46 0.07
C ILE A 301 6.12 19.78 0.20
N CYS A 302 7.11 20.28 -0.54
CA CYS A 302 8.46 19.74 -0.55
C CYS A 302 9.45 20.73 0.06
N VAL A 303 10.15 20.29 1.10
CA VAL A 303 11.29 20.99 1.70
C VAL A 303 12.58 20.50 1.03
N GLN A 304 13.45 21.44 0.64
CA GLN A 304 14.77 21.17 0.07
C GLN A 304 15.90 21.74 0.95
N PRO A 305 17.06 21.07 1.03
CA PRO A 305 17.35 19.74 0.46
C PRO A 305 16.60 18.62 1.22
N ILE A 306 16.65 17.38 0.74
CA ILE A 306 15.90 16.24 1.34
C ILE A 306 16.30 16.06 2.82
N ARG A 307 17.59 16.25 3.15
CA ARG A 307 18.10 16.28 4.54
C ARG A 307 17.27 17.21 5.44
N ARG A 308 16.95 18.42 4.97
CA ARG A 308 16.17 19.40 5.77
C ARG A 308 14.71 18.99 5.95
N PHE A 309 14.14 18.21 5.02
CA PHE A 309 12.85 17.59 5.30
C PHE A 309 13.01 16.61 6.46
N LEU A 310 13.91 15.64 6.34
CA LEU A 310 14.00 14.51 7.28
C LEU A 310 14.51 14.91 8.67
N GLN A 311 15.55 15.74 8.76
CA GLN A 311 16.21 16.17 10.00
C GLN A 311 15.62 17.46 10.60
N THR A 312 14.49 17.96 10.08
CA THR A 312 13.81 19.13 10.67
C THR A 312 12.31 19.00 10.50
N GLN A 313 11.79 19.07 9.27
CA GLN A 313 10.35 19.13 9.07
C GLN A 313 9.62 17.86 9.51
N PHE A 314 10.17 16.68 9.20
CA PHE A 314 9.62 15.40 9.62
C PHE A 314 9.66 15.23 11.14
N ILE A 315 10.71 15.74 11.80
CA ILE A 315 10.81 15.76 13.26
C ILE A 315 9.72 16.67 13.85
N GLU A 316 9.61 17.93 13.43
CA GLU A 316 8.54 18.87 13.85
C GLU A 316 7.13 18.29 13.64
N ASP A 317 6.90 17.63 12.50
CA ASP A 317 5.62 16.98 12.18
C ASP A 317 5.37 15.78 13.12
N MET A 318 6.38 14.94 13.40
CA MET A 318 6.24 13.77 14.28
C MET A 318 6.13 14.14 15.76
N GLU A 319 6.81 15.20 16.22
CA GLU A 319 6.58 15.81 17.54
C GLU A 319 5.12 16.28 17.64
N THR A 320 4.63 17.04 16.66
CA THR A 320 3.25 17.56 16.61
C THR A 320 2.21 16.42 16.62
N LEU A 321 2.47 15.36 15.86
CA LEU A 321 1.65 14.16 15.80
C LEU A 321 1.62 13.44 17.16
N THR A 322 2.77 13.17 17.76
CA THR A 322 2.90 12.48 19.06
C THR A 322 2.29 13.31 20.20
N ALA A 323 2.49 14.63 20.18
CA ALA A 323 1.92 15.59 21.14
C ALA A 323 0.38 15.67 21.10
N ARG A 324 -0.23 15.41 19.95
CA ARG A 324 -1.69 15.35 19.77
C ARG A 324 -2.23 13.97 20.14
N LEU A 325 -1.60 12.90 19.63
CA LEU A 325 -1.99 11.51 19.93
C LEU A 325 -1.92 11.19 21.44
N SER A 326 -0.96 11.75 22.18
CA SER A 326 -0.83 11.52 23.63
C SER A 326 -2.02 12.00 24.46
N ARG A 327 -2.90 12.83 23.88
CA ARG A 327 -4.07 13.45 24.53
C ARG A 327 -5.40 12.77 24.14
N ILE A 328 -5.37 11.67 23.39
CA ILE A 328 -6.58 10.99 22.91
C ILE A 328 -7.09 10.01 23.99
N ASP A 329 -8.18 10.38 24.66
CA ASP A 329 -8.87 9.50 25.61
C ASP A 329 -9.16 8.12 24.99
N GLY A 330 -8.68 7.05 25.63
CA GLY A 330 -8.97 5.66 25.23
C GLY A 330 -8.09 5.10 24.11
N LEU A 331 -7.11 5.86 23.62
CA LEU A 331 -5.99 5.31 22.83
C LEU A 331 -5.06 4.56 23.80
N GLU A 332 -4.82 3.28 23.52
CA GLU A 332 -4.04 2.37 24.38
C GLU A 332 -2.60 2.23 23.86
N TYR A 333 -2.42 2.09 22.54
CA TYR A 333 -1.12 1.90 21.90
C TYR A 333 -1.01 2.63 20.56
N VAL A 334 0.19 3.14 20.25
CA VAL A 334 0.55 3.73 18.95
C VAL A 334 1.81 3.05 18.41
N TYR A 335 1.67 2.26 17.34
CA TYR A 335 2.78 1.57 16.68
C TYR A 335 3.31 2.40 15.52
N VAL A 336 4.54 2.89 15.63
CA VAL A 336 5.16 3.78 14.64
C VAL A 336 6.30 3.03 13.94
N ASN A 337 6.14 2.79 12.64
CA ASN A 337 7.20 2.19 11.83
C ASN A 337 8.31 3.19 11.56
N ASN A 338 9.55 2.69 11.53
CA ASN A 338 10.71 3.50 11.17
C ASN A 338 10.83 3.73 9.66
N LEU A 339 11.63 4.72 9.28
CA LEU A 339 11.88 5.06 7.89
C LEU A 339 12.78 3.99 7.25
N ALA A 340 12.40 3.53 6.06
CA ALA A 340 13.13 2.53 5.30
C ALA A 340 14.44 3.11 4.73
N LEU A 341 15.56 2.38 4.92
CA LEU A 341 16.86 2.81 4.41
C LEU A 341 16.90 2.82 2.86
N PRO A 342 17.42 3.89 2.21
CA PRO A 342 17.60 3.95 0.77
C PRO A 342 18.28 2.73 0.15
N SER A 343 19.28 2.14 0.80
CA SER A 343 19.95 0.90 0.38
C SER A 343 19.02 -0.33 0.29
N GLN A 344 18.06 -0.46 1.20
CA GLN A 344 17.10 -1.58 1.23
C GLN A 344 16.07 -1.47 0.11
N THR A 345 15.73 -0.26 -0.35
CA THR A 345 14.77 -0.08 -1.44
C THR A 345 15.20 -0.86 -2.67
N ALA A 346 14.34 -1.75 -3.19
CA ALA A 346 14.73 -2.75 -4.17
C ALA A 346 15.39 -2.20 -5.46
N ASN A 347 15.12 -0.95 -5.84
CA ASN A 347 15.65 -0.35 -7.07
C ASN A 347 17.19 -0.17 -7.09
N VAL A 348 17.86 -0.11 -5.93
CA VAL A 348 19.33 0.07 -5.81
C VAL A 348 20.09 -1.27 -6.01
N ILE A 349 20.65 -1.52 -7.19
CA ILE A 349 21.37 -2.77 -7.51
C ILE A 349 22.87 -2.49 -7.71
N PHE A 350 23.78 -3.42 -7.43
CA PHE A 350 25.18 -3.31 -7.88
C PHE A 350 25.31 -3.21 -9.41
N SER A 351 26.19 -2.34 -9.92
CA SER A 351 26.80 -2.58 -11.24
C SER A 351 27.80 -3.73 -11.10
N GLY A 352 27.39 -4.92 -11.53
CA GLY A 352 28.07 -6.19 -11.25
C GLY A 352 29.37 -6.42 -12.06
N SER A 353 30.36 -5.57 -11.84
CA SER A 353 31.73 -5.78 -12.31
C SER A 353 32.74 -5.28 -11.28
N SER A 354 33.86 -6.00 -11.15
CA SER A 354 34.91 -5.68 -10.15
C SER A 354 35.63 -4.35 -10.38
N LYS A 355 35.43 -3.72 -11.56
CA LYS A 355 35.95 -2.38 -11.89
C LYS A 355 34.99 -1.25 -11.51
N GLU A 356 33.79 -1.58 -11.01
CA GLU A 356 32.72 -0.62 -10.71
C GLU A 356 32.29 -0.70 -9.24
N GLN A 357 33.22 -1.13 -8.37
CA GLN A 357 33.08 -1.03 -6.92
C GLN A 357 32.77 0.43 -6.52
N GLY A 358 31.83 0.61 -5.59
CA GLY A 358 31.35 1.94 -5.21
C GLY A 358 30.30 2.55 -6.15
N ILE A 359 29.76 1.80 -7.13
CA ILE A 359 28.66 2.27 -7.97
C ILE A 359 27.46 1.32 -7.90
N PHE A 360 26.29 1.90 -7.67
CA PHE A 360 25.01 1.23 -7.87
C PHE A 360 24.39 1.64 -9.22
N LYS A 361 23.65 0.72 -9.81
CA LYS A 361 22.71 0.92 -10.90
C LYS A 361 21.30 0.94 -10.33
N LEU A 362 20.55 1.98 -10.65
CA LEU A 362 19.12 2.07 -10.41
C LEU A 362 18.38 1.40 -11.57
N ASP A 363 17.60 0.34 -11.35
CA ASP A 363 17.20 -0.52 -12.48
C ASP A 363 16.16 0.12 -13.41
N ILE A 364 15.20 0.86 -12.84
CA ILE A 364 14.09 1.47 -13.57
C ILE A 364 14.59 2.66 -14.41
N SER A 365 15.26 3.62 -13.78
CA SER A 365 15.85 4.78 -14.45
C SER A 365 17.07 4.41 -15.31
N ASN A 366 17.75 3.29 -14.98
CA ASN A 366 19.09 2.94 -15.50
C ASN A 366 20.18 3.97 -15.13
N ASN A 367 19.88 4.87 -14.20
CA ASN A 367 20.85 5.81 -13.63
C ASN A 367 21.96 5.05 -12.89
N ARG A 368 23.14 5.65 -12.84
CA ARG A 368 24.27 5.20 -12.02
C ARG A 368 24.42 6.16 -10.85
N VAL A 369 24.28 5.65 -9.63
CA VAL A 369 24.45 6.43 -8.40
C VAL A 369 25.68 5.94 -7.65
N LYS A 370 26.49 6.87 -7.16
CA LYS A 370 27.66 6.57 -6.34
C LYS A 370 27.22 5.98 -5.00
N ARG A 371 27.97 5.00 -4.50
CA ARG A 371 27.68 4.36 -3.20
C ARG A 371 27.65 5.38 -2.08
N GLU A 372 28.55 6.37 -2.09
CA GLU A 372 28.63 7.39 -1.04
C GLU A 372 27.37 8.28 -0.93
N VAL A 373 26.52 8.31 -1.97
CA VAL A 373 25.22 8.99 -1.96
C VAL A 373 24.17 8.15 -1.22
N ILE A 374 24.11 6.84 -1.49
CA ILE A 374 23.21 5.92 -0.77
C ILE A 374 23.66 5.79 0.68
N ASP A 375 24.95 5.58 0.94
CA ASP A 375 25.52 5.52 2.28
C ASP A 375 25.34 6.86 3.05
N ARG A 376 25.19 8.01 2.37
CA ARG A 376 24.76 9.30 2.97
C ARG A 376 23.27 9.32 3.31
N GLY A 377 22.45 8.78 2.41
CA GLY A 377 21.00 8.62 2.59
C GLY A 377 20.69 7.75 3.80
N ASP A 378 21.27 6.55 3.85
CA ASP A 378 21.15 5.59 4.96
C ASP A 378 21.46 6.25 6.30
N ARG A 379 22.65 6.84 6.48
CA ARG A 379 23.02 7.50 7.74
C ARG A 379 22.04 8.60 8.15
N SER A 380 21.61 9.44 7.21
CA SER A 380 20.64 10.50 7.50
C SER A 380 19.23 9.98 7.83
N VAL A 381 18.96 8.70 7.56
CA VAL A 381 17.74 8.00 7.98
C VAL A 381 17.95 7.31 9.32
N ASP A 382 19.12 6.73 9.57
CA ASP A 382 19.52 6.24 10.90
C ASP A 382 19.45 7.36 11.96
N ASP A 383 20.04 8.53 11.67
CA ASP A 383 19.98 9.74 12.51
C ASP A 383 18.53 10.12 12.90
N VAL A 384 17.60 10.02 11.93
CA VAL A 384 16.19 10.41 12.07
C VAL A 384 15.36 9.32 12.75
N ASN A 385 15.71 8.05 12.54
CA ASN A 385 15.12 6.90 13.20
C ASN A 385 15.49 6.87 14.70
N GLU A 386 16.74 7.21 15.05
CA GLU A 386 17.18 7.36 16.44
C GLU A 386 16.41 8.50 17.13
N HIS A 387 16.37 9.69 16.53
CA HIS A 387 15.63 10.84 17.06
C HIS A 387 14.12 10.58 17.18
N LEU A 388 13.50 9.89 16.21
CA LEU A 388 12.11 9.44 16.32
C LEU A 388 11.93 8.48 17.50
N GLN A 389 12.87 7.58 17.75
CA GLN A 389 12.82 6.68 18.90
C GLN A 389 12.97 7.45 20.23
N GLU A 390 13.73 8.55 20.26
CA GLU A 390 13.82 9.45 21.42
C GLU A 390 12.48 10.16 21.71
N ILE A 391 11.82 10.72 20.70
CA ILE A 391 10.48 11.33 20.85
C ILE A 391 9.49 10.33 21.46
N LEU A 392 9.43 9.10 20.93
CA LEU A 392 8.49 8.08 21.43
C LEU A 392 8.85 7.62 22.85
N ARG A 393 10.13 7.61 23.23
CA ARG A 393 10.55 7.38 24.63
C ARG A 393 10.12 8.52 25.55
N GLU A 394 10.29 9.78 25.14
CA GLU A 394 9.92 10.94 25.95
C GLU A 394 8.41 10.94 26.25
N TYR A 395 7.56 10.80 25.23
CA TYR A 395 6.11 10.79 25.42
C TYR A 395 5.61 9.61 26.28
N ASN A 396 6.30 8.46 26.25
CA ASN A 396 6.02 7.36 27.18
C ASN A 396 6.28 7.70 28.66
N THR A 397 7.08 8.73 28.97
CA THR A 397 7.28 9.20 30.36
C THR A 397 6.20 10.17 30.83
N LEU A 398 5.48 10.82 29.91
CA LEU A 398 4.45 11.83 30.22
C LEU A 398 3.09 11.21 30.57
N GLY A 399 2.89 9.94 30.23
CA GLY A 399 1.62 9.24 30.36
C GLY A 399 0.68 9.46 29.16
N GLY A 400 -0.35 8.61 29.07
CA GLY A 400 -1.22 8.52 27.90
C GLY A 400 -1.10 7.14 27.22
N PRO A 401 -1.21 7.04 25.89
CA PRO A 401 -1.03 5.79 25.16
C PRO A 401 0.44 5.34 25.15
N HIS A 402 0.67 4.03 25.01
CA HIS A 402 2.01 3.48 24.88
C HIS A 402 2.51 3.61 23.43
N PHE A 403 3.55 4.40 23.22
CA PHE A 403 4.20 4.62 21.93
C PHE A 403 5.27 3.56 21.67
N VAL A 404 5.13 2.83 20.56
CA VAL A 404 5.95 1.66 20.24
C VAL A 404 6.66 1.87 18.91
N TYR A 405 7.99 1.94 18.96
CA TYR A 405 8.84 2.00 17.77
C TYR A 405 8.94 0.62 17.12
N VAL A 406 8.56 0.51 15.85
CA VAL A 406 8.61 -0.73 15.06
C VAL A 406 9.75 -0.65 14.05
N ASP A 407 10.82 -1.41 14.30
CA ASP A 407 11.96 -1.52 13.38
C ASP A 407 11.64 -2.43 12.18
N GLN A 408 10.88 -1.87 11.24
CA GLN A 408 10.63 -2.50 9.95
C GLN A 408 11.91 -2.63 9.13
N SER A 409 12.82 -1.66 9.20
CA SER A 409 14.10 -1.70 8.50
C SER A 409 14.95 -2.90 8.89
N GLU A 410 15.05 -3.29 10.17
CA GLU A 410 15.73 -4.52 10.57
C GLU A 410 14.94 -5.78 10.16
N ALA A 411 13.63 -5.79 10.39
CA ALA A 411 12.77 -6.93 10.04
C ALA A 411 12.83 -7.27 8.53
N LEU A 412 13.02 -6.26 7.68
CA LEU A 412 13.32 -6.42 6.26
C LEU A 412 14.81 -6.73 6.01
N ARG A 413 15.78 -6.03 6.63
CA ARG A 413 17.23 -6.23 6.44
C ARG A 413 17.68 -7.67 6.62
N VAL A 414 17.20 -8.36 7.66
CA VAL A 414 17.54 -9.79 7.91
C VAL A 414 17.11 -10.68 6.73
N LYS A 415 15.99 -10.34 6.08
CA LYS A 415 15.38 -11.09 4.97
C LYS A 415 15.80 -10.56 3.59
N ASP A 416 16.34 -9.35 3.49
CA ASP A 416 16.78 -8.74 2.22
C ASP A 416 18.13 -9.32 1.77
N TYR A 417 18.24 -9.68 0.49
CA TYR A 417 19.52 -10.05 -0.12
C TYR A 417 20.52 -8.87 -0.12
N LYS A 418 20.03 -7.64 0.06
CA LYS A 418 20.85 -6.42 0.12
C LYS A 418 21.55 -6.15 1.44
N LYS A 419 21.32 -6.93 2.51
CA LYS A 419 22.24 -6.92 3.66
C LYS A 419 23.71 -7.15 3.24
N CYS A 420 23.90 -7.86 2.12
CA CYS A 420 25.19 -8.09 1.48
C CYS A 420 25.77 -6.91 0.69
N VAL A 421 25.07 -5.77 0.57
CA VAL A 421 25.57 -4.55 -0.09
C VAL A 421 26.84 -4.02 0.57
N TYR A 422 26.98 -4.24 1.88
CA TYR A 422 28.17 -3.86 2.64
C TYR A 422 29.30 -4.91 2.55
N LEU A 423 29.01 -6.14 2.09
CA LEU A 423 29.94 -7.28 2.04
C LEU A 423 30.58 -7.53 0.66
N GLY A 424 30.01 -6.94 -0.40
CA GLY A 424 30.52 -7.05 -1.77
C GLY A 424 29.95 -8.23 -2.57
N GLU A 425 29.96 -8.10 -3.90
CA GLU A 425 29.14 -8.93 -4.80
C GLU A 425 29.38 -10.44 -4.68
N GLY A 426 30.63 -10.86 -4.44
CA GLY A 426 31.02 -12.27 -4.32
C GLY A 426 30.71 -12.92 -2.97
N ALA A 427 30.61 -12.15 -1.88
CA ALA A 427 30.43 -12.67 -0.53
C ALA A 427 29.08 -13.40 -0.33
N CYS A 428 28.08 -13.03 -1.12
CA CYS A 428 26.71 -13.55 -1.04
C CYS A 428 26.24 -14.15 -2.38
N ALA A 429 27.03 -15.04 -2.98
CA ALA A 429 26.59 -15.78 -4.17
C ALA A 429 25.39 -16.68 -3.86
N GLU A 430 25.37 -17.35 -2.70
CA GLU A 430 24.30 -18.25 -2.27
C GLU A 430 23.12 -17.52 -1.59
N GLU A 431 23.39 -16.49 -0.79
CA GLU A 431 22.36 -15.71 -0.06
C GLU A 431 21.45 -14.84 -0.94
N ARG A 432 21.65 -14.84 -2.27
CA ARG A 432 20.68 -14.30 -3.25
C ARG A 432 19.34 -15.03 -3.24
N ARG A 433 19.24 -16.16 -2.52
CA ARG A 433 18.02 -16.93 -2.33
C ARG A 433 17.67 -17.04 -0.84
N LEU A 434 16.43 -16.72 -0.50
CA LEU A 434 15.86 -16.98 0.82
C LEU A 434 15.60 -18.48 0.96
N LYS A 435 16.48 -19.17 1.70
CA LYS A 435 16.36 -20.59 2.00
C LYS A 435 15.34 -20.81 3.11
N VAL A 436 14.37 -21.68 2.86
CA VAL A 436 13.49 -22.28 3.85
C VAL A 436 13.96 -23.71 4.13
N PRO A 437 14.44 -24.03 5.34
CA PRO A 437 14.81 -25.39 5.70
C PRO A 437 13.60 -26.33 5.67
N LYS A 438 13.80 -27.56 5.18
CA LYS A 438 12.78 -28.62 5.19
C LYS A 438 12.30 -29.00 6.59
N SER A 439 13.17 -28.83 7.60
CA SER A 439 12.86 -29.01 9.02
C SER A 439 11.88 -27.97 9.56
N MET A 440 11.91 -26.74 9.02
CA MET A 440 11.02 -25.65 9.39
C MET A 440 9.67 -25.74 8.66
N SER A 441 9.69 -26.29 7.45
CA SER A 441 8.57 -26.29 6.49
C SER A 441 7.86 -27.63 6.30
N GLY A 442 8.36 -28.72 6.87
CA GLY A 442 7.76 -30.05 6.74
C GLY A 442 7.81 -30.64 5.32
N THR A 443 8.59 -30.05 4.42
CA THR A 443 8.79 -30.51 3.04
C THR A 443 9.79 -31.67 2.96
N ARG A 444 9.95 -32.31 1.80
CA ARG A 444 11.02 -33.30 1.59
C ARG A 444 12.37 -32.66 1.26
N ARG A 445 12.35 -31.41 0.77
CA ARG A 445 13.50 -30.66 0.25
C ARG A 445 13.47 -29.20 0.71
N ASP A 446 14.65 -28.62 0.93
CA ASP A 446 14.75 -27.19 1.23
C ASP A 446 14.20 -26.38 0.04
N VAL A 447 13.43 -25.35 0.32
CA VAL A 447 12.82 -24.46 -0.68
C VAL A 447 13.59 -23.14 -0.72
N TYR A 448 13.63 -22.49 -1.87
CA TYR A 448 14.45 -21.30 -2.10
C TYR A 448 13.67 -20.27 -2.92
N PHE A 449 13.39 -19.11 -2.33
CA PHE A 449 12.83 -17.97 -3.07
C PHE A 449 13.95 -17.09 -3.61
N ASP A 450 13.89 -16.67 -4.87
CA ASP A 450 14.78 -15.62 -5.39
C ASP A 450 14.33 -14.29 -4.78
N ASN A 451 15.22 -13.55 -4.12
CA ASN A 451 14.86 -12.28 -3.49
C ASN A 451 15.37 -11.05 -4.26
N ARG A 452 15.86 -11.25 -5.49
CA ARG A 452 16.39 -10.15 -6.30
C ARG A 452 15.25 -9.36 -6.97
N PRO A 453 15.39 -8.04 -7.13
CA PRO A 453 14.45 -7.20 -7.88
C PRO A 453 14.28 -7.67 -9.32
N MET A 454 13.07 -7.51 -9.86
CA MET A 454 12.78 -7.95 -11.22
C MET A 454 13.34 -6.95 -12.24
N LYS A 455 14.26 -7.43 -13.10
CA LYS A 455 14.95 -6.56 -14.07
C LYS A 455 14.04 -6.08 -15.20
N VAL A 456 13.89 -4.76 -15.33
CA VAL A 456 12.99 -4.08 -16.29
C VAL A 456 13.29 -4.41 -17.76
N ARG A 457 14.56 -4.70 -18.09
CA ARG A 457 15.01 -5.00 -19.47
C ARG A 457 15.38 -6.47 -19.71
N GLY A 458 15.05 -7.36 -18.78
CA GLY A 458 15.10 -8.81 -18.95
C GLY A 458 16.13 -9.55 -18.10
N GLY A 459 15.97 -10.88 -18.03
CA GLY A 459 17.04 -11.79 -17.62
C GLY A 459 17.39 -11.84 -16.12
N SER A 460 16.41 -11.90 -15.20
CA SER A 460 16.60 -12.76 -14.03
C SER A 460 16.48 -14.21 -14.51
N GLY A 461 17.51 -15.04 -14.22
CA GLY A 461 17.80 -16.28 -14.95
C GLY A 461 16.60 -17.21 -15.18
N TYR A 462 16.50 -17.77 -16.40
CA TYR A 462 15.58 -18.81 -16.88
C TYR A 462 14.20 -18.92 -16.20
N ILE A 463 13.14 -18.45 -16.86
CA ILE A 463 12.02 -19.26 -17.41
C ILE A 463 11.44 -18.44 -18.59
N THR A 464 11.00 -19.08 -19.67
CA THR A 464 10.34 -18.46 -20.84
C THR A 464 8.91 -19.01 -21.03
N GLY A 465 8.05 -18.27 -21.73
CA GLY A 465 6.65 -18.62 -21.98
C GLY A 465 5.65 -17.72 -21.26
N ASP A 466 4.47 -18.25 -20.93
CA ASP A 466 3.43 -17.60 -20.10
C ASP A 466 3.93 -17.26 -18.68
N ALA A 467 5.03 -17.92 -18.30
CA ALA A 467 5.90 -17.66 -17.17
C ALA A 467 6.31 -16.19 -16.93
N PHE A 468 5.94 -15.21 -17.77
CA PHE A 468 6.11 -13.78 -17.46
C PHE A 468 5.01 -13.25 -16.53
N ALA A 469 3.74 -13.61 -16.76
CA ALA A 469 2.65 -13.28 -15.84
C ALA A 469 2.80 -14.03 -14.51
N SER A 470 3.46 -15.19 -14.55
CA SER A 470 3.95 -15.88 -13.36
C SER A 470 5.13 -15.10 -12.74
N LYS A 471 6.27 -14.89 -13.44
CA LYS A 471 7.49 -14.28 -12.88
C LYS A 471 7.34 -12.89 -12.26
N ILE A 472 6.41 -12.06 -12.73
CA ILE A 472 6.09 -10.77 -12.08
C ILE A 472 5.63 -10.93 -10.63
N ALA A 473 5.18 -12.12 -10.27
CA ALA A 473 4.61 -12.41 -8.98
C ALA A 473 5.06 -13.79 -8.45
N GLN A 474 6.35 -14.15 -8.62
CA GLN A 474 7.03 -15.34 -8.00
C GLN A 474 7.98 -15.05 -6.84
N GLY A 475 7.77 -13.93 -6.15
CA GLY A 475 8.32 -13.70 -4.82
C GLY A 475 9.56 -12.81 -4.80
N GLY A 476 10.04 -12.59 -3.58
CA GLY A 476 10.90 -11.46 -3.22
C GLY A 476 10.12 -10.42 -2.39
N LEU A 477 10.83 -9.57 -1.65
CA LEU A 477 10.24 -8.61 -0.70
C LEU A 477 9.45 -7.47 -1.38
N PHE A 478 9.80 -7.11 -2.61
CA PHE A 478 9.31 -5.90 -3.28
C PHE A 478 8.58 -6.20 -4.59
N SER A 479 7.75 -5.25 -5.05
CA SER A 479 7.01 -5.31 -6.31
C SER A 479 7.84 -4.86 -7.52
N PHE A 480 7.27 -4.84 -8.73
CA PHE A 480 8.02 -4.46 -9.94
C PHE A 480 8.59 -3.04 -9.92
N ASP A 481 7.94 -2.08 -9.27
CA ASP A 481 8.53 -0.75 -9.07
C ASP A 481 9.70 -0.75 -8.07
N ASN A 482 9.96 -1.86 -7.39
CA ASN A 482 11.10 -2.03 -6.50
C ASN A 482 11.15 -0.97 -5.37
N MET A 483 9.97 -0.50 -4.93
CA MET A 483 9.77 0.40 -3.80
C MET A 483 8.60 -0.05 -2.93
N HIS A 484 7.43 -0.25 -3.55
CA HIS A 484 6.31 -0.85 -2.86
C HIS A 484 6.58 -2.33 -2.62
N LEU A 485 6.10 -2.83 -1.49
CA LEU A 485 6.28 -4.23 -1.10
C LEU A 485 5.49 -5.16 -2.03
N SER A 486 5.96 -6.41 -2.16
CA SER A 486 5.14 -7.48 -2.72
C SER A 486 4.09 -7.91 -1.67
N SER A 487 3.14 -8.76 -2.03
CA SER A 487 2.22 -9.37 -1.05
C SER A 487 2.97 -10.11 0.08
N LEU A 488 4.16 -10.66 -0.20
CA LEU A 488 5.02 -11.27 0.81
C LEU A 488 5.73 -10.21 1.68
N GLY A 489 6.16 -9.09 1.08
CA GLY A 489 6.68 -7.96 1.84
C GLY A 489 5.64 -7.34 2.78
N TYR A 490 4.39 -7.22 2.34
CA TYR A 490 3.29 -6.73 3.20
C TYR A 490 2.95 -7.67 4.36
N GLU A 491 2.97 -8.99 4.16
CA GLU A 491 2.86 -9.97 5.25
C GLU A 491 4.04 -9.86 6.23
N LEU A 492 5.25 -9.50 5.78
CA LEU A 492 6.42 -9.28 6.65
C LEU A 492 6.39 -7.93 7.38
N MET A 493 5.87 -6.87 6.75
CA MET A 493 5.59 -5.58 7.38
C MET A 493 4.54 -5.75 8.49
N ALA A 494 3.46 -6.48 8.21
CA ALA A 494 2.46 -6.86 9.20
C ALA A 494 3.03 -7.75 10.32
N LEU A 495 3.98 -8.64 9.99
CA LEU A 495 4.68 -9.47 10.98
C LEU A 495 5.55 -8.63 11.91
N ALA A 496 6.28 -7.62 11.41
CA ALA A 496 7.12 -6.74 12.23
C ALA A 496 6.30 -6.02 13.31
N VAL A 497 5.17 -5.43 12.92
CA VAL A 497 4.23 -4.81 13.89
C VAL A 497 3.69 -5.84 14.88
N ARG A 498 3.28 -7.03 14.42
CA ARG A 498 2.80 -8.11 15.31
C ARG A 498 3.87 -8.64 16.28
N VAL A 499 5.15 -8.56 15.93
CA VAL A 499 6.25 -8.88 16.85
C VAL A 499 6.38 -7.80 17.91
N ALA A 500 6.33 -6.51 17.54
CA ALA A 500 6.32 -5.40 18.49
C ALA A 500 5.11 -5.44 19.44
N MET A 501 3.90 -5.60 18.91
CA MET A 501 2.67 -5.82 19.71
C MET A 501 2.84 -6.96 20.73
N LYS A 502 3.53 -8.04 20.35
CA LYS A 502 3.77 -9.20 21.24
C LYS A 502 4.84 -8.91 22.30
N GLN A 503 5.87 -8.12 21.97
CA GLN A 503 6.90 -7.69 22.92
C GLN A 503 6.30 -6.78 24.00
N GLU A 504 5.44 -5.84 23.61
CA GLU A 504 4.70 -4.94 24.50
C GLU A 504 3.48 -5.61 25.18
N LYS A 505 3.27 -6.92 24.96
CA LYS A 505 2.21 -7.75 25.55
C LYS A 505 0.80 -7.19 25.32
N ASP A 506 0.56 -6.59 24.16
CA ASP A 506 -0.72 -5.99 23.79
C ASP A 506 -1.88 -7.00 23.99
N PRO A 507 -2.87 -6.71 24.86
CA PRO A 507 -3.97 -7.63 25.15
C PRO A 507 -4.88 -7.92 23.93
N ALA A 508 -4.82 -7.12 22.85
CA ALA A 508 -5.51 -7.42 21.60
C ALA A 508 -4.85 -8.55 20.79
N LEU A 509 -3.57 -8.87 21.04
CA LEU A 509 -2.98 -10.14 20.61
C LEU A 509 -3.46 -11.29 21.50
N ILE A 510 -4.78 -11.48 21.53
CA ILE A 510 -5.39 -12.71 22.01
C ILE A 510 -4.80 -13.84 21.14
N VAL A 511 -4.03 -14.72 21.77
CA VAL A 511 -3.65 -16.00 21.17
C VAL A 511 -4.93 -16.81 21.06
N LEU A 512 -5.67 -16.64 19.95
CA LEU A 512 -6.96 -17.30 19.73
C LEU A 512 -6.75 -18.80 19.98
N PRO A 513 -7.43 -19.40 20.96
CA PRO A 513 -7.03 -20.67 21.52
C PRO A 513 -7.04 -21.74 20.44
N ARG A 514 -5.93 -22.46 20.30
CA ARG A 514 -5.84 -23.62 19.41
C ARG A 514 -6.89 -24.65 19.83
N GLY A 515 -7.94 -24.79 19.04
CA GLY A 515 -8.92 -25.83 19.21
C GLY A 515 -8.24 -27.18 19.05
N LYS A 516 -8.52 -28.13 19.95
CA LYS A 516 -7.96 -29.50 19.83
C LYS A 516 -8.34 -30.19 18.49
N ASN A 517 -9.30 -29.62 17.77
CA ASN A 517 -9.77 -30.04 16.45
C ASN A 517 -9.53 -28.97 15.34
N ASP A 518 -8.47 -28.15 15.40
CA ASP A 518 -8.09 -27.08 14.41
C ASP A 518 -7.83 -27.55 12.96
N ARG A 519 -8.33 -28.72 12.55
CA ARG A 519 -8.35 -29.14 11.15
C ARG A 519 -9.61 -28.57 10.51
N CYS A 520 -9.48 -27.47 9.77
CA CYS A 520 -10.51 -27.07 8.81
C CYS A 520 -10.95 -28.31 8.01
N PRO A 521 -12.26 -28.61 7.96
CA PRO A 521 -12.83 -29.72 7.20
C PRO A 521 -12.19 -29.93 5.83
N GLY A 522 -11.71 -31.14 5.57
CA GLY A 522 -11.09 -31.49 4.31
C GLY A 522 -12.09 -31.39 3.15
N ALA A 523 -11.61 -30.96 1.98
CA ALA A 523 -12.44 -30.83 0.78
C ALA A 523 -13.16 -32.16 0.46
N GLY A 524 -14.47 -32.20 0.74
CA GLY A 524 -15.28 -33.42 0.75
C GLY A 524 -16.26 -33.52 1.93
N GLN A 525 -16.02 -32.81 3.03
CA GLN A 525 -17.01 -32.65 4.10
C GLN A 525 -18.02 -31.54 3.75
N THR A 526 -19.29 -31.73 4.14
CA THR A 526 -20.40 -30.82 3.81
C THR A 526 -20.31 -29.50 4.57
N ARG A 527 -20.60 -28.38 3.89
CA ARG A 527 -20.48 -27.02 4.46
C ARG A 527 -21.47 -26.73 5.59
N GLU A 528 -22.55 -27.51 5.71
CA GLU A 528 -23.65 -27.34 6.67
C GLU A 528 -23.26 -27.59 8.15
N HIS A 529 -22.02 -28.01 8.41
CA HIS A 529 -21.51 -28.27 9.77
C HIS A 529 -20.37 -27.33 10.19
N LEU A 530 -19.95 -26.40 9.31
CA LEU A 530 -18.98 -25.36 9.65
C LEU A 530 -19.65 -24.28 10.51
N LYS A 531 -19.22 -24.19 11.77
CA LYS A 531 -19.55 -23.05 12.64
C LYS A 531 -18.56 -21.90 12.39
N ILE A 532 -19.04 -20.68 12.65
CA ILE A 532 -18.18 -19.50 12.79
C ILE A 532 -17.16 -19.81 13.88
N GLY A 533 -15.89 -19.91 13.48
CA GLY A 533 -14.76 -20.22 14.37
C GLY A 533 -14.02 -21.52 14.09
N ASP A 534 -14.56 -22.47 13.31
CA ASP A 534 -13.95 -23.81 13.13
C ASP A 534 -12.57 -23.84 12.41
N CYS A 535 -12.09 -22.69 11.93
CA CYS A 535 -10.76 -22.48 11.35
C CYS A 535 -9.86 -21.50 12.14
N ILE A 536 -10.29 -21.01 13.31
CA ILE A 536 -9.59 -19.94 14.05
C ILE A 536 -8.17 -20.33 14.51
N GLY A 537 -7.91 -21.58 14.89
CA GLY A 537 -6.55 -22.00 15.25
C GLY A 537 -5.60 -22.23 14.06
N GLN A 538 -6.09 -22.09 12.81
CA GLN A 538 -5.24 -21.91 11.64
C GLN A 538 -4.87 -20.43 11.45
N LEU A 539 -5.80 -19.50 11.73
CA LEU A 539 -5.56 -18.05 11.68
C LEU A 539 -4.48 -17.56 12.66
N THR A 540 -4.21 -18.29 13.75
CA THR A 540 -3.13 -17.96 14.71
C THR A 540 -1.75 -18.53 14.36
N GLN A 541 -1.67 -19.47 13.43
CA GLN A 541 -0.40 -19.79 12.76
C GLN A 541 -0.13 -18.71 11.71
N ALA A 542 1.13 -18.38 11.42
CA ALA A 542 1.39 -17.45 10.33
C ALA A 542 1.05 -18.11 9.00
N GLY A 543 -0.11 -17.74 8.43
CA GLY A 543 -0.42 -17.92 7.02
C GLY A 543 -1.45 -18.99 6.62
N TRP A 544 -2.41 -19.42 7.44
CA TRP A 544 -3.58 -20.18 6.92
C TRP A 544 -4.95 -19.67 7.37
N SER A 545 -5.82 -19.53 6.38
CA SER A 545 -7.24 -19.84 6.42
C SER A 545 -7.60 -20.53 5.11
N VAL A 546 -8.86 -20.93 4.91
CA VAL A 546 -9.29 -21.41 3.59
C VAL A 546 -9.33 -20.26 2.56
N ALA A 547 -9.42 -18.99 3.00
CA ALA A 547 -9.28 -17.82 2.13
C ALA A 547 -7.85 -17.70 1.59
N ASP A 548 -6.86 -17.88 2.46
CA ASP A 548 -5.47 -18.06 2.01
C ASP A 548 -5.35 -19.23 1.02
N TYR A 549 -6.09 -20.34 1.15
CA TYR A 549 -6.00 -21.43 0.17
C TYR A 549 -6.53 -21.03 -1.22
N THR A 550 -7.82 -20.69 -1.39
CA THR A 550 -8.38 -20.42 -2.73
C THR A 550 -8.16 -19.01 -3.26
N ARG A 551 -7.54 -18.10 -2.50
CA ARG A 551 -7.07 -16.79 -3.00
C ARG A 551 -5.56 -16.68 -3.09
N ARG A 552 -4.79 -17.46 -2.31
CA ARG A 552 -3.43 -17.80 -2.75
C ARG A 552 -3.45 -18.87 -3.85
N ASP A 553 -4.56 -19.48 -4.25
CA ASP A 553 -4.63 -20.06 -5.62
C ASP A 553 -4.42 -18.95 -6.67
N PHE A 554 -4.87 -17.72 -6.45
CA PHE A 554 -4.54 -16.61 -7.37
C PHE A 554 -3.11 -16.07 -7.16
N VAL A 555 -2.68 -15.92 -5.90
CA VAL A 555 -1.30 -15.47 -5.59
C VAL A 555 -0.25 -16.54 -5.92
N PHE A 556 -0.58 -17.83 -5.93
CA PHE A 556 0.29 -18.96 -6.33
C PHE A 556 0.12 -19.34 -7.81
N GLN A 557 -1.00 -19.03 -8.50
CA GLN A 557 -1.06 -19.07 -9.98
C GLN A 557 -0.03 -18.10 -10.54
N ARG A 558 0.07 -16.96 -9.87
CA ARG A 558 1.19 -16.04 -9.93
C ARG A 558 2.51 -16.72 -9.44
N LEU A 559 2.65 -17.06 -8.15
CA LEU A 559 3.95 -17.49 -7.55
C LEU A 559 4.54 -18.84 -8.02
N GLY A 560 3.78 -19.68 -8.72
CA GLY A 560 4.23 -20.98 -9.23
C GLY A 560 3.62 -21.42 -10.56
N GLY A 561 2.49 -20.84 -10.97
CA GLY A 561 1.64 -21.41 -12.03
C GLY A 561 0.83 -22.60 -11.53
N ASP A 562 -0.23 -22.98 -12.25
CA ASP A 562 -1.24 -23.97 -11.84
C ASP A 562 -0.70 -25.34 -11.38
N ARG A 563 0.55 -25.68 -11.71
CA ARG A 563 1.18 -26.96 -11.37
C ARG A 563 1.89 -26.92 -10.03
N GLU A 564 2.64 -25.85 -9.75
CA GLU A 564 3.45 -25.74 -8.52
C GLU A 564 2.56 -25.41 -7.30
N MET A 565 1.41 -24.74 -7.48
CA MET A 565 0.44 -24.51 -6.40
C MET A 565 -0.01 -25.80 -5.71
N ARG A 566 -0.29 -26.83 -6.51
CA ARG A 566 -0.80 -28.12 -6.05
C ARG A 566 0.28 -28.89 -5.29
N ASN A 567 1.53 -28.46 -5.37
CA ASN A 567 2.60 -28.96 -4.53
C ASN A 567 2.50 -28.34 -3.13
N ARG A 568 1.87 -29.07 -2.21
CA ARG A 568 1.80 -28.74 -0.77
C ARG A 568 3.16 -28.34 -0.17
N GLU A 569 4.27 -28.88 -0.68
CA GLU A 569 5.61 -28.49 -0.21
C GLU A 569 5.89 -26.99 -0.37
N PHE A 570 5.51 -26.40 -1.51
CA PHE A 570 5.78 -25.00 -1.79
C PHE A 570 5.02 -24.10 -0.81
N ILE A 571 3.74 -24.39 -0.58
CA ILE A 571 2.90 -23.64 0.37
C ILE A 571 3.49 -23.76 1.78
N SER A 572 3.79 -24.97 2.26
CA SER A 572 4.34 -25.18 3.61
C SER A 572 5.69 -24.48 3.83
N ALA A 573 6.49 -24.27 2.78
CA ALA A 573 7.70 -23.46 2.85
C ALA A 573 7.44 -21.95 2.97
N VAL A 574 6.43 -21.39 2.28
CA VAL A 574 6.06 -19.97 2.44
C VAL A 574 5.66 -19.68 3.90
N LEU A 575 4.93 -20.60 4.56
CA LEU A 575 4.57 -20.47 5.97
C LEU A 575 5.80 -20.42 6.88
N ALA A 576 6.72 -21.37 6.70
CA ALA A 576 7.92 -21.49 7.51
C ALA A 576 8.80 -20.24 7.42
N PHE A 577 8.85 -19.59 6.25
CA PHE A 577 9.54 -18.31 6.07
C PHE A 577 8.86 -17.11 6.77
N MET A 578 7.56 -17.23 7.11
CA MET A 578 6.75 -16.22 7.79
C MET A 578 6.62 -16.43 9.31
N ASN A 579 7.12 -17.54 9.86
CA ASN A 579 7.21 -17.78 11.32
C ASN A 579 8.63 -17.53 11.84
#